data_AF-A0A853AQK3-F1
#
_entry.id   AF-A0A853AQK3-F1
#
_cell.length_a   1.000
_cell.length_b   1.000
_cell.length_c   1.000
_cell.angle_alpha   90.00
_cell.angle_beta   90.00
_cell.angle_gamma   90.00
#
_symmetry.space_group_name_H-M   'P 1'
#
loop_
_entity.id
_entity.type
_entity.pdbx_description
1 polymer ?
#
loop_
_entity_poly.entity_id
_entity_poly.type
_entity_poly.pdbx_seq_one_letter_code
_entity_poly.pdbx_strand_id
1 'polypeptide(L)'
;MIIDAHSHVQDPVHDHIAALDEAGVDRVVLFLSRPHPERATDLAGFRREMSVLDHVIGGEAVPPEAYRAAWRELDAALAAHPDRFIGFGGAGPVGRADRGGGGAGRGRPLPARHR
;
A
#
# COMPACT_ATOMS: atom_id res chain seq x y z
N MET A 1 0.15 22.37 6.31
CA MET A 1 -0.15 20.93 6.27
C MET A 1 0.10 20.43 4.86
N ILE A 2 1.08 19.55 4.69
CA ILE A 2 1.45 18.87 3.44
C ILE A 2 1.14 17.39 3.63
N ILE A 3 0.46 16.81 2.64
CA ILE A 3 0.15 15.38 2.63
C ILE A 3 0.75 14.78 1.36
N ASP A 4 1.57 13.76 1.51
CA ASP A 4 1.93 12.89 0.40
C ASP A 4 0.73 11.97 0.10
N ALA A 5 0.15 12.15 -1.07
CA ALA A 5 -1.06 11.45 -1.47
C ALA A 5 -0.81 9.99 -1.89
N HIS A 6 0.45 9.58 -2.09
CA HIS A 6 0.78 8.22 -2.50
C HIS A 6 2.24 7.88 -2.20
N SER A 7 2.46 7.08 -1.16
CA SER A 7 3.74 6.41 -0.94
C SER A 7 3.52 4.94 -0.62
N HIS A 8 4.51 4.10 -0.91
CA HIS A 8 4.50 2.70 -0.53
C HIS A 8 5.17 2.51 0.83
N VAL A 9 4.81 1.45 1.56
CA VAL A 9 5.54 1.05 2.77
C VAL A 9 7.03 0.89 2.41
N GLN A 10 7.89 1.63 3.13
CA GLN A 10 9.34 1.47 3.07
C GLN A 10 9.81 0.70 4.29
N ASP A 11 10.89 -0.07 4.13
CA ASP A 11 11.53 -0.77 5.24
C ASP A 11 13.04 -0.47 5.30
N PRO A 12 13.56 0.03 6.44
CA PRO A 12 12.84 0.22 7.71
C PRO A 12 11.97 1.49 7.76
N VAL A 13 10.83 1.40 8.45
CA VAL A 13 9.83 2.49 8.51
C VAL A 13 10.38 3.81 9.08
N HIS A 14 11.37 3.76 9.96
CA HIS A 14 11.95 4.98 10.55
C HIS A 14 12.69 5.85 9.51
N ASP A 15 13.24 5.24 8.46
CA ASP A 15 13.88 6.00 7.36
C ASP A 15 12.82 6.76 6.55
N HIS A 16 11.64 6.17 6.36
CA HIS A 16 10.50 6.86 5.73
C HIS A 16 10.07 8.08 6.56
N ILE A 17 9.93 7.92 7.88
CA ILE A 17 9.57 9.02 8.77
C ILE A 17 10.61 10.14 8.71
N ALA A 18 11.91 9.79 8.75
CA ALA A 18 12.97 10.78 8.67
C ALA A 18 12.93 11.57 7.34
N ALA A 19 12.69 10.89 6.21
CA ALA A 19 12.54 11.55 4.91
C ALA A 19 11.33 12.48 4.86
N LEU A 20 10.21 12.09 5.49
CA LEU A 20 9.01 12.94 5.58
C LEU A 20 9.25 14.17 6.44
N ASP A 21 9.98 14.02 7.54
CA ASP A 21 10.33 15.12 8.43
C ASP A 21 11.26 16.12 7.73
N GLU A 22 12.27 15.63 6.99
CA GLU A 22 13.15 16.46 6.17
C GLU A 22 12.38 17.22 5.08
N ALA A 23 11.40 16.57 4.45
CA ALA A 23 10.56 17.16 3.41
C ALA A 23 9.44 18.07 3.95
N GLY A 24 9.24 18.15 5.27
CA GLY A 24 8.14 18.90 5.88
C GLY A 24 6.76 18.32 5.59
N VAL A 25 6.66 17.01 5.36
CA VAL A 25 5.40 16.29 5.10
C VAL A 25 4.76 15.84 6.41
N ASP A 26 3.55 16.33 6.68
CA ASP A 26 2.84 16.01 7.92
C ASP A 26 2.28 14.60 7.91
N ARG A 27 1.69 14.17 6.78
CA ARG A 27 1.03 12.86 6.65
C ARG A 27 1.21 12.22 5.28
N VAL A 28 1.02 10.90 5.22
CA VAL A 28 1.13 10.13 4.00
C VAL A 28 -0.04 9.18 3.85
N VAL A 29 -0.56 9.07 2.63
CA VAL A 29 -1.44 7.96 2.24
C VAL A 29 -0.55 6.78 1.83
N LEU A 30 -0.53 5.76 2.69
CA LEU A 30 0.40 4.65 2.61
C LEU A 30 -0.23 3.43 1.95
N PHE A 31 0.40 2.96 0.87
CA PHE A 31 0.02 1.78 0.12
C PHE A 31 0.92 0.61 0.51
N LEU A 32 0.36 -0.60 0.47
CA LEU A 32 1.17 -1.81 0.59
C LEU A 32 2.27 -1.84 -0.49
N SER A 33 3.44 -2.41 -0.16
CA SER A 33 4.48 -2.70 -1.13
C SER A 33 4.68 -4.21 -1.25
N ARG A 34 5.08 -4.66 -2.44
CA ARG A 34 5.53 -6.04 -2.67
C ARG A 34 7.04 -6.07 -2.90
N PRO A 35 7.60 -5.22 -3.78
CA PRO A 35 9.05 -5.05 -3.85
C PRO A 35 9.52 -4.05 -2.80
N HIS A 36 10.74 -4.25 -2.31
CA HIS A 36 11.45 -3.34 -1.43
C HIS A 36 12.85 -3.04 -2.01
N PRO A 37 12.93 -2.32 -3.14
CA PRO A 37 14.22 -1.98 -3.76
C PRO A 37 15.14 -1.19 -2.83
N GLU A 38 14.60 -0.46 -1.86
CA GLU A 38 15.35 0.28 -0.83
C GLU A 38 16.13 -0.63 0.13
N ARG A 39 15.74 -1.92 0.27
CA ARG A 39 16.49 -2.91 1.06
C ARG A 39 17.74 -3.43 0.33
N ALA A 40 17.86 -3.19 -0.98
CA ALA A 40 18.93 -3.79 -1.78
C ALA A 40 20.30 -3.18 -1.44
N THR A 41 21.27 -4.03 -1.13
CA THR A 41 22.66 -3.62 -0.81
C THR A 41 23.60 -3.67 -2.01
N ASP A 42 23.15 -4.21 -3.14
CA ASP A 42 23.90 -4.29 -4.39
C ASP A 42 23.00 -4.15 -5.62
N LEU A 43 23.63 -3.90 -6.78
CA LEU A 43 22.93 -3.73 -8.05
C LEU A 43 22.15 -4.96 -8.49
N ALA A 44 22.61 -6.16 -8.13
CA ALA A 44 21.95 -7.40 -8.51
C ALA A 44 20.64 -7.58 -7.71
N GLY A 45 20.65 -7.28 -6.41
CA GLY A 45 19.49 -7.23 -5.53
C GLY A 45 18.50 -6.18 -5.99
N PHE A 46 18.97 -4.98 -6.29
CA PHE A 46 18.13 -3.91 -6.80
C PHE A 46 17.41 -4.33 -8.09
N ARG A 47 18.13 -4.92 -9.05
CA ARG A 47 17.54 -5.44 -10.30
C ARG A 47 16.49 -6.53 -10.07
N ARG A 48 16.67 -7.39 -9.06
CA ARG A 48 15.66 -8.40 -8.69
C ARG A 48 14.38 -7.74 -8.17
N GLU A 49 14.48 -6.77 -7.27
CA GLU A 49 13.32 -6.04 -6.74
C GLU A 49 12.59 -5.27 -7.85
N MET A 50 13.33 -4.65 -8.77
CA MET A 50 12.74 -3.97 -9.93
C MET A 50 12.04 -4.94 -10.89
N SER A 51 12.55 -6.15 -11.06
CA SER A 51 11.86 -7.20 -11.83
C SER A 51 10.54 -7.60 -11.17
N VAL A 52 10.51 -7.73 -9.84
CA VAL A 52 9.27 -7.97 -9.09
C VAL A 52 8.28 -6.83 -9.31
N LEU A 53 8.74 -5.57 -9.26
CA LEU A 53 7.92 -4.41 -9.54
C LEU A 53 7.35 -4.41 -10.97
N ASP A 54 8.13 -4.81 -11.96
CA ASP A 54 7.67 -4.92 -13.34
C ASP A 54 6.51 -5.92 -13.47
N HIS A 55 6.65 -7.12 -12.88
CA HIS A 55 5.58 -8.11 -12.81
C HIS A 55 4.35 -7.60 -12.04
N VAL A 56 4.55 -6.81 -10.97
CA VAL A 56 3.48 -6.18 -10.19
C VAL A 56 2.64 -5.25 -11.06
N ILE A 57 3.32 -4.34 -11.78
CA ILE A 57 2.69 -3.32 -12.61
C ILE A 57 2.07 -3.96 -13.87
N GLY A 58 2.70 -5.02 -14.40
CA GLY A 58 2.18 -5.83 -15.50
C GLY A 58 0.90 -6.62 -15.16
N GLY A 59 0.48 -6.63 -13.89
CA GLY A 59 -0.75 -7.29 -13.45
C GLY A 59 -0.64 -8.81 -13.38
N GLU A 60 0.59 -9.33 -13.29
CA GLU A 60 0.80 -10.77 -13.20
C GLU A 60 0.24 -11.36 -11.91
N ALA A 61 -0.28 -12.59 -12.02
CA ALA A 61 -0.80 -13.31 -10.87
C ALA A 61 0.32 -13.63 -9.89
N VAL A 62 0.12 -13.24 -8.63
CA VAL A 62 1.07 -13.45 -7.54
C VAL A 62 0.47 -14.42 -6.52
N PRO A 63 1.30 -15.23 -5.85
CA PRO A 63 0.83 -16.09 -4.77
C PRO A 63 0.12 -15.28 -3.68
N PRO A 64 -1.00 -15.77 -3.11
CA PRO A 64 -1.72 -15.08 -2.05
C PRO A 64 -0.86 -14.73 -0.83
N GLU A 65 0.19 -15.50 -0.55
CA GLU A 65 1.09 -15.23 0.57
C GLU A 65 1.89 -13.93 0.41
N ALA A 66 2.26 -13.57 -0.82
CA ALA A 66 2.96 -12.31 -1.09
C ALA A 66 2.08 -11.11 -0.70
N TYR A 67 0.77 -11.19 -0.95
CA TYR A 67 -0.18 -10.18 -0.50
C TYR A 67 -0.30 -10.16 1.03
N ARG A 68 -0.39 -11.32 1.68
CA ARG A 68 -0.49 -11.39 3.15
C ARG A 68 0.71 -10.74 3.83
N ALA A 69 1.91 -10.97 3.31
CA ALA A 69 3.13 -10.33 3.81
C ALA A 69 3.05 -8.79 3.70
N ALA A 70 2.74 -8.28 2.51
CA ALA A 70 2.59 -6.85 2.25
C ALA A 70 1.51 -6.19 3.15
N TRP A 71 0.40 -6.88 3.41
CA TRP A 71 -0.63 -6.41 4.33
C TRP A 71 -0.16 -6.34 5.78
N ARG A 72 0.61 -7.34 6.24
CA ARG A 72 1.18 -7.33 7.59
C ARG A 72 2.14 -6.16 7.79
N GLU A 73 2.96 -5.88 6.79
CA GLU A 73 3.88 -4.73 6.81
C GLU A 73 3.11 -3.40 6.85
N LEU A 74 2.06 -3.25 6.03
CA LEU A 74 1.19 -2.07 6.08
C LEU A 74 0.50 -1.91 7.44
N ASP A 75 -0.15 -2.96 7.95
CA ASP A 75 -0.83 -2.91 9.26
C ASP A 75 0.17 -2.57 10.39
N ALA A 76 1.40 -3.08 10.33
CA ALA A 76 2.45 -2.76 11.30
C ALA A 76 2.90 -1.29 11.22
N ALA A 77 3.13 -0.76 10.01
CA ALA A 77 3.50 0.64 9.82
C ALA A 77 2.40 1.60 10.32
N LEU A 78 1.14 1.30 9.98
CA LEU A 78 -0.02 2.07 10.43
C LEU A 78 -0.19 2.04 11.95
N ALA A 79 0.07 0.90 12.59
CA ALA A 79 0.01 0.78 14.05
C ALA A 79 1.15 1.53 14.74
N ALA A 80 2.34 1.57 14.14
CA ALA A 80 3.51 2.25 14.70
C ALA A 80 3.41 3.79 14.61
N HIS A 81 2.82 4.33 13.53
CA HIS A 81 2.72 5.77 13.29
C HIS A 81 1.31 6.21 12.82
N PRO A 82 0.27 6.01 13.64
CA PRO A 82 -1.13 6.25 13.25
C PRO A 82 -1.46 7.74 12.99
N ASP A 83 -0.64 8.64 13.51
CA ASP A 83 -0.71 10.10 13.35
C ASP A 83 -0.03 10.60 12.07
N ARG A 84 0.86 9.79 11.49
CA ARG A 84 1.61 10.08 10.27
C ARG A 84 1.05 9.35 9.04
N PHE A 85 0.55 8.14 9.21
CA PHE A 85 0.12 7.31 8.09
C PHE A 85 -1.40 7.10 8.01
N ILE A 86 -1.93 7.23 6.80
CA ILE A 86 -3.31 6.95 6.41
C ILE A 86 -3.26 5.75 5.47
N GLY A 87 -3.77 4.59 5.89
CA GLY A 87 -3.68 3.39 5.06
C GLY A 87 -4.59 3.41 3.84
N PHE A 88 -4.03 3.16 2.66
CA PHE A 88 -4.79 2.82 1.46
C PHE A 88 -4.64 1.33 1.15
N GLY A 89 -5.65 0.60 1.57
CA GLY A 89 -5.81 -0.80 1.21
C GLY A 89 -6.68 -0.91 -0.03
N GLY A 90 -6.10 -1.27 -1.18
CA GLY A 90 -6.90 -1.78 -2.29
C GLY A 90 -7.77 -2.92 -1.75
N ALA A 91 -9.06 -2.94 -2.06
CA ALA A 91 -10.02 -3.89 -1.49
C ALA A 91 -9.44 -5.32 -1.51
N GLY A 92 -8.94 -5.80 -0.36
CA GLY A 92 -8.59 -7.21 -0.19
C GLY A 92 -9.84 -8.06 -0.39
N PRO A 93 -9.71 -9.39 -0.57
CA PRO A 93 -10.86 -10.26 -0.81
C PRO A 93 -11.89 -10.03 0.31
N VAL A 94 -13.14 -9.83 -0.09
CA VAL A 94 -14.30 -9.61 0.79
C VAL A 94 -14.22 -10.55 1.99
N GLY A 95 -13.88 -9.98 3.15
CA GLY A 95 -13.56 -10.75 4.35
C GLY A 95 -12.92 -9.94 5.47
N ARG A 96 -13.17 -8.63 5.55
CA ARG A 96 -12.86 -7.80 6.74
C ARG A 96 -14.09 -6.97 7.11
N ALA A 97 -15.21 -7.68 7.31
CA ALA A 97 -16.36 -7.15 8.02
C ALA A 97 -16.04 -7.18 9.52
N ASP A 98 -15.20 -6.25 9.99
CA ASP A 98 -15.32 -5.69 11.36
C ASP A 98 -14.36 -4.52 11.59
N ARG A 99 -14.58 -3.40 10.90
CA ARG A 99 -14.23 -2.10 11.47
C ARG A 99 -15.39 -1.15 11.19
N GLY A 100 -16.09 -0.78 12.25
CA GLY A 100 -17.28 0.07 12.22
C GLY A 100 -17.03 1.37 11.46
N GLY A 101 -17.65 1.47 10.29
CA GLY A 101 -17.75 2.69 9.50
C GLY A 101 -19.05 2.61 8.69
N GLY A 102 -20.13 3.10 9.29
CA GLY A 102 -21.45 3.13 8.65
C GLY A 102 -21.42 3.99 7.39
N GLY A 103 -21.81 3.39 6.26
CA GLY A 103 -21.86 4.08 4.97
C GLY A 103 -22.37 3.14 3.88
N ALA A 104 -23.61 2.68 3.99
CA ALA A 104 -24.26 1.84 3.00
C ALA A 104 -24.53 2.62 1.70
N GLY A 105 -23.57 2.61 0.77
CA GLY A 105 -23.78 3.00 -0.62
C GLY A 105 -24.17 1.79 -1.45
N ARG A 106 -25.44 1.39 -1.46
CA ARG A 106 -25.95 0.37 -2.40
C ARG A 106 -25.92 0.95 -3.81
N GLY A 107 -25.00 0.48 -4.65
CA GLY A 107 -24.98 0.79 -6.07
C GLY A 107 -26.26 0.32 -6.76
N ARG A 108 -26.98 1.23 -7.43
CA ARG A 108 -28.07 0.89 -8.35
C ARG A 108 -27.51 0.16 -9.58
N PRO A 109 -28.15 -0.90 -10.09
CA PRO A 109 -27.76 -1.47 -11.37
C PRO A 109 -28.07 -0.50 -12.52
N LEU A 110 -27.16 -0.41 -13.48
CA LEU A 110 -27.37 0.32 -14.75
C LEU A 110 -28.42 -0.41 -15.60
N PRO A 111 -29.35 0.31 -16.28
CA PRO A 111 -30.34 -0.32 -17.13
C PRO A 111 -29.71 -0.88 -18.43
N ALA A 112 -30.20 -2.05 -18.84
CA ALA A 112 -29.79 -2.73 -20.06
C ALA A 112 -30.10 -1.89 -21.31
N ARG A 113 -29.13 -1.81 -22.22
CA ARG A 113 -29.31 -1.19 -23.54
C ARG A 113 -30.10 -2.16 -24.43
N HIS A 114 -31.31 -1.77 -24.81
CA HIS A 114 -32.05 -2.45 -25.87
C HIS A 114 -31.34 -2.22 -27.21
N ARG A 115 -31.07 -3.32 -27.93
CA ARG A 115 -30.85 -3.32 -29.38
C ARG A 115 -32.17 -3.63 -30.07
#